data_AF-A0A7V0QHG2-F1
#
_entry.id   AF-A0A7V0QHG2-F1
#
_cell.length_a   1.000
_cell.length_b   1.000
_cell.length_c   1.000
_cell.angle_alpha   90.00
_cell.angle_beta   90.00
_cell.angle_gamma   90.00
#
_symmetry.space_group_name_H-M   'P 1'
#
loop_
_entity.id
_entity.type
_entity.pdbx_description
1 polymer ?
#
loop_
_entity_poly.entity_id
_entity_poly.type
_entity_poly.pdbx_seq_one_letter_code
_entity_poly.pdbx_strand_id
1 'polypeptide(L)'
;MKDILVSRQFLDDKNAELIARVSSGSVDRALSYLESQYINRRELVKKRILEIFTCDINRLFEIAKEWGSEADFLLDDIDLLKMWWRDLIIYNLSSNREVVLDVETTGMLEKHLGKTSYANLMKNYRLFDTIYSDIIRRINRQMAMERLVLGLRESINEEDSRSTL
;
A
#
# COMPACT_ATOMS: atom_id res chain seq x y z
N MET A 1 18.95 -3.78 -15.49
CA MET A 1 17.52 -3.41 -15.69
C MET A 1 17.28 -1.94 -15.42
N LYS A 2 17.60 -1.43 -14.22
CA LYS A 2 17.55 0.00 -13.88
C LYS A 2 18.14 0.90 -14.99
N ASP A 3 19.36 0.62 -15.43
CA ASP A 3 20.05 1.42 -16.48
C ASP A 3 19.30 1.45 -17.82
N ILE A 4 18.57 0.37 -18.15
CA ILE A 4 17.75 0.28 -19.37
C ILE A 4 16.49 1.16 -19.24
N LEU A 5 15.89 1.20 -18.04
CA LEU A 5 14.69 2.00 -17.78
C LEU A 5 15.00 3.49 -17.75
N VAL A 6 16.11 3.89 -17.10
CA VAL A 6 16.58 5.29 -17.05
C VAL A 6 16.91 5.79 -18.47
N SER A 7 17.63 4.99 -19.25
CA SER A 7 18.07 5.40 -20.60
C SER A 7 16.96 5.43 -21.65
N ARG A 8 15.90 4.62 -21.50
CA ARG A 8 14.84 4.48 -22.52
C ARG A 8 13.54 5.24 -22.23
N GLN A 9 13.25 5.61 -20.98
CA GLN A 9 11.90 6.06 -20.60
C GLN A 9 11.84 7.29 -19.67
N PHE A 10 12.92 8.05 -19.49
CA PHE A 10 12.94 9.28 -18.67
C PHE A 10 12.46 9.09 -17.22
N LEU A 11 12.64 7.90 -16.64
CA LEU A 11 12.44 7.72 -15.20
C LEU A 11 13.63 8.28 -14.44
N ASP A 12 13.37 8.94 -13.31
CA ASP A 12 14.42 9.20 -12.33
C ASP A 12 14.97 7.88 -11.74
N ASP A 13 16.19 7.93 -11.21
CA ASP A 13 16.90 6.76 -10.68
C ASP A 13 16.12 5.99 -9.60
N LYS A 14 15.30 6.69 -8.81
CA LYS A 14 14.57 6.10 -7.70
C LYS A 14 13.37 5.31 -8.20
N ASN A 15 12.60 5.89 -9.13
CA ASN A 15 11.48 5.21 -9.77
C ASN A 15 11.96 4.05 -10.65
N ALA A 16 13.08 4.20 -11.36
CA ALA A 16 13.67 3.10 -12.13
C ALA A 16 14.11 1.93 -11.25
N GLU A 17 14.67 2.21 -10.07
CA GLU A 17 15.05 1.17 -9.12
C GLU A 17 13.84 0.47 -8.50
N LEU A 18 12.80 1.22 -8.11
CA LEU A 18 11.54 0.68 -7.63
C LEU A 18 10.93 -0.28 -8.68
N ILE A 19 10.78 0.19 -9.92
CA ILE A 19 10.22 -0.62 -11.01
C ILE A 19 11.04 -1.90 -11.23
N ALA A 20 12.37 -1.82 -11.19
CA ALA A 20 13.23 -3.00 -11.33
C ALA A 20 12.99 -4.03 -10.21
N ARG A 21 12.84 -3.56 -8.96
CA ARG A 21 12.57 -4.41 -7.79
C ARG A 21 11.20 -5.07 -7.88
N VAL A 22 10.13 -4.30 -8.11
CA VAL A 22 8.75 -4.84 -8.15
C VAL A 22 8.54 -5.78 -9.34
N SER A 23 9.25 -5.55 -10.44
CA SER A 23 9.21 -6.42 -11.62
C SER A 23 9.98 -7.73 -11.42
N SER A 24 10.72 -7.88 -10.32
CA SER A 24 11.54 -9.05 -10.00
C SER A 24 12.48 -9.45 -11.15
N GLY A 25 13.04 -8.45 -11.86
CA GLY A 25 13.91 -8.68 -13.01
C GLY A 25 13.22 -9.05 -14.33
N SER A 26 11.88 -9.02 -14.42
CA SER A 26 11.15 -9.18 -15.69
C SER A 26 10.99 -7.85 -16.44
N VAL A 27 11.56 -7.78 -17.65
CA VAL A 27 11.48 -6.57 -18.50
C VAL A 27 10.03 -6.29 -18.92
N ASP A 28 9.29 -7.33 -19.29
CA ASP A 28 7.90 -7.19 -19.73
C ASP A 28 7.00 -6.65 -18.60
N ARG A 29 7.20 -7.14 -17.37
CA ARG A 29 6.50 -6.57 -16.19
C ARG A 29 6.90 -5.12 -15.97
N ALA A 30 8.18 -4.80 -16.08
CA ALA A 30 8.64 -3.41 -15.93
C ALA A 30 7.99 -2.48 -16.94
N LEU A 31 7.87 -2.90 -18.21
CA LEU A 31 7.17 -2.15 -19.25
C LEU A 31 5.67 -2.00 -18.93
N SER A 32 5.01 -3.06 -18.46
CA SER A 32 3.59 -2.99 -18.10
C SER A 32 3.31 -1.97 -16.98
N TYR A 33 4.20 -1.83 -16.00
CA TYR A 33 4.06 -0.82 -14.94
C TYR A 33 4.20 0.61 -15.45
N LEU A 34 5.00 0.79 -16.50
CA LEU A 34 5.22 2.10 -17.12
C LEU A 34 4.03 2.51 -17.97
N GLU A 35 3.42 1.55 -18.66
CA GLU A 35 2.19 1.74 -19.41
C GLU A 35 0.97 1.98 -18.49
N SER A 36 0.92 1.32 -17.33
CA SER A 36 -0.24 1.36 -16.41
C SER A 36 -0.28 2.57 -15.46
N GLN A 37 0.62 3.55 -15.63
CA GLN A 37 0.77 4.70 -14.71
C GLN A 37 1.01 4.28 -13.24
N TYR A 38 1.66 3.14 -13.02
CA TYR A 38 1.89 2.55 -11.70
C TYR A 38 2.42 3.56 -10.68
N ILE A 39 3.39 4.40 -11.06
CA ILE A 39 4.00 5.40 -10.18
C ILE A 39 2.98 6.45 -9.71
N ASN A 40 2.12 6.94 -10.62
CA ASN A 40 1.08 7.91 -10.27
C ASN A 40 0.07 7.27 -9.33
N ARG A 41 -0.33 6.02 -9.60
CA ARG A 41 -1.28 5.29 -8.78
C ARG A 41 -0.72 5.05 -7.37
N ARG A 42 0.52 4.59 -7.31
CA ARG A 42 1.29 4.40 -6.06
C ARG A 42 1.27 5.66 -5.19
N GLU A 43 1.60 6.82 -5.75
CA GLU A 43 1.60 8.09 -5.00
C GLU A 43 0.19 8.53 -4.56
N LEU A 44 -0.85 8.25 -5.36
CA LEU A 44 -2.23 8.51 -4.96
C LEU A 44 -2.66 7.64 -3.77
N VAL A 45 -2.40 6.33 -3.82
CA VAL A 45 -2.73 5.40 -2.72
C VAL A 45 -1.94 5.77 -1.46
N LYS A 46 -0.67 6.13 -1.59
CA LYS A 46 0.17 6.61 -0.48
C LYS A 46 -0.44 7.83 0.20
N LYS A 47 -0.91 8.83 -0.57
CA LYS A 47 -1.58 10.02 -0.01
C LYS A 47 -2.87 9.65 0.74
N ARG A 48 -3.69 8.74 0.18
CA ARG A 48 -4.92 8.28 0.83
C ARG A 48 -4.65 7.62 2.17
N ILE A 49 -3.64 6.77 2.26
CA ILE A 49 -3.28 6.11 3.53
C ILE A 49 -2.89 7.14 4.58
N LEU A 50 -2.05 8.10 4.23
CA LEU A 50 -1.66 9.17 5.16
C LEU A 50 -2.86 10.00 5.63
N GLU A 51 -3.81 10.27 4.73
CA GLU A 51 -5.05 10.96 5.07
C GLU A 51 -5.91 10.11 6.01
N ILE A 52 -6.11 8.82 5.71
CA ILE A 52 -6.83 7.86 6.57
C ILE A 52 -6.27 7.86 8.00
N PHE A 53 -4.95 7.97 8.14
CA PHE A 53 -4.28 7.95 9.44
C PHE A 53 -4.56 9.18 10.31
N THR A 54 -4.97 10.30 9.70
CA THR A 54 -5.04 11.59 10.39
C THR A 54 -6.43 12.25 10.34
N CYS A 55 -7.27 11.91 9.36
CA CYS A 55 -8.57 12.54 9.16
C CYS A 55 -9.60 12.19 10.24
N ASP A 56 -10.73 12.90 10.25
CA ASP A 56 -11.88 12.54 11.06
C ASP A 56 -12.72 11.40 10.43
N ILE A 57 -13.71 10.92 11.19
CA ILE A 57 -14.55 9.80 10.78
C ILE A 57 -15.43 10.10 9.56
N ASN A 58 -15.91 11.33 9.39
CA ASN A 58 -16.74 11.69 8.25
C ASN A 58 -15.90 11.67 6.97
N ARG A 59 -14.70 12.27 7.03
CA ARG A 59 -13.76 12.25 5.91
C ARG A 59 -13.33 10.82 5.57
N LEU A 60 -13.22 9.93 6.55
CA LEU A 60 -12.91 8.51 6.32
C LEU A 60 -13.94 7.83 5.41
N PHE A 61 -15.24 8.07 5.63
CA PHE A 61 -16.31 7.55 4.78
C PHE A 61 -16.32 8.19 3.38
N GLU A 62 -15.98 9.48 3.27
CA GLU A 62 -15.81 10.13 1.97
C GLU A 62 -14.66 9.50 1.18
N ILE A 63 -13.50 9.26 1.80
CA ILE A 63 -12.36 8.57 1.18
C ILE A 63 -12.79 7.18 0.70
N ALA A 64 -13.52 6.41 1.51
CA ALA A 64 -14.01 5.09 1.11
C ALA A 64 -14.92 5.14 -0.12
N LYS A 65 -15.82 6.13 -0.18
CA LYS A 65 -16.72 6.34 -1.32
C LYS A 65 -15.96 6.76 -2.58
N GLU A 66 -15.07 7.74 -2.47
CA GLU A 66 -14.21 8.21 -3.57
C GLU A 66 -13.37 7.05 -4.11
N TRP A 67 -12.67 6.34 -3.23
CA TRP A 67 -11.80 5.23 -3.62
C TRP A 67 -12.60 4.07 -4.22
N GLY A 68 -13.75 3.72 -3.64
CA GLY A 68 -14.63 2.66 -4.17
C GLY A 68 -15.25 2.97 -5.54
N SER A 69 -15.25 4.23 -5.97
CA SER A 69 -15.72 4.64 -7.29
C SER A 69 -14.71 4.37 -8.41
N GLU A 70 -13.43 4.19 -8.07
CA GLU A 70 -12.32 3.99 -9.01
C GLU A 70 -12.13 2.51 -9.36
N ALA A 71 -13.19 1.92 -9.92
CA ALA A 71 -13.33 0.47 -10.16
C ALA A 71 -12.11 -0.20 -10.76
N ASP A 72 -11.54 0.41 -11.79
CA ASP A 72 -10.53 -0.19 -12.67
C ASP A 72 -9.17 -0.36 -11.96
N PHE A 73 -8.96 0.37 -10.86
CA PHE A 73 -7.69 0.39 -10.13
C PHE A 73 -7.77 -0.25 -8.75
N LEU A 74 -8.98 -0.62 -8.29
CA LEU A 74 -9.16 -1.10 -6.92
C LEU A 74 -8.31 -2.33 -6.60
N LEU A 75 -8.24 -3.30 -7.50
CA LEU A 75 -7.44 -4.51 -7.25
C LEU A 75 -5.94 -4.21 -7.19
N ASP A 76 -5.44 -3.37 -8.11
CA ASP A 76 -4.04 -2.94 -8.13
C ASP A 76 -3.67 -2.20 -6.84
N ASP A 77 -4.58 -1.40 -6.31
CA ASP A 77 -4.36 -0.69 -5.04
C ASP A 77 -4.30 -1.62 -3.85
N ILE A 78 -5.18 -2.63 -3.81
CA ILE A 78 -5.13 -3.63 -2.74
C ILE A 78 -3.82 -4.43 -2.83
N ASP A 79 -3.32 -4.71 -4.03
CA ASP A 79 -2.02 -5.36 -4.20
C ASP A 79 -0.84 -4.47 -3.77
N LEU A 80 -0.91 -3.15 -4.01
CA LEU A 80 0.03 -2.18 -3.44
C LEU A 80 0.03 -2.21 -1.91
N LEU A 81 -1.16 -2.21 -1.28
CA LEU A 81 -1.29 -2.31 0.18
C LEU A 81 -0.68 -3.62 0.71
N LYS A 82 -0.96 -4.75 0.06
CA LYS A 82 -0.38 -6.05 0.44
C LYS A 82 1.14 -6.04 0.35
N MET A 83 1.69 -5.52 -0.74
CA MET A 83 3.12 -5.38 -0.92
C MET A 83 3.74 -4.56 0.23
N TRP A 84 3.17 -3.40 0.55
CA TRP A 84 3.70 -2.52 1.59
C TRP A 84 3.59 -3.11 2.99
N TRP A 85 2.49 -3.78 3.34
CA TRP A 85 2.38 -4.43 4.64
C TRP A 85 3.29 -5.65 4.75
N ARG A 86 3.50 -6.40 3.66
CA ARG A 86 4.51 -7.45 3.63
C ARG A 86 5.90 -6.87 3.86
N ASP A 87 6.24 -5.78 3.19
CA ASP A 87 7.52 -5.11 3.35
C ASP A 87 7.71 -4.60 4.79
N LEU A 88 6.68 -4.04 5.43
CA LEU A 88 6.69 -3.68 6.86
C LEU A 88 6.90 -4.87 7.78
N ILE A 89 6.21 -5.99 7.53
CA ILE A 89 6.36 -7.22 8.31
C ILE A 89 7.81 -7.72 8.20
N ILE A 90 8.35 -7.77 6.99
CA ILE A 90 9.73 -8.18 6.73
C ILE A 90 10.69 -7.21 7.43
N TYR A 91 10.48 -5.91 7.28
CA TYR A 91 11.32 -4.87 7.88
C TYR A 91 11.36 -4.95 9.41
N ASN A 92 10.24 -5.30 10.05
CA ASN A 92 10.15 -5.47 11.51
C ASN A 92 10.74 -6.79 12.01
N LEU A 93 10.80 -7.84 11.17
CA LEU A 93 11.30 -9.16 11.54
C LEU A 93 12.76 -9.41 11.13
N SER A 94 13.25 -8.71 10.10
CA SER A 94 14.51 -8.98 9.43
C SER A 94 15.42 -7.76 9.46
N SER A 95 16.69 -7.97 9.83
CA SER A 95 17.74 -6.96 9.64
C SER A 95 18.10 -6.76 8.16
N ASN A 96 17.68 -7.68 7.28
CA ASN A 96 17.95 -7.59 5.85
C ASN A 96 16.90 -6.74 5.13
N ARG A 97 17.29 -5.52 4.77
CA ARG A 97 16.45 -4.54 4.04
C ARG A 97 16.46 -4.75 2.52
N GLU A 98 17.28 -5.65 1.99
CA GLU A 98 17.39 -5.88 0.53
C GLU A 98 16.13 -6.52 -0.07
N VAL A 99 15.35 -7.21 0.75
CA VAL A 99 14.09 -7.87 0.36
C VAL A 99 12.88 -6.92 0.36
N VAL A 100 13.03 -5.69 0.84
CA VAL A 100 12.00 -4.64 0.76
C VAL A 100 11.95 -4.11 -0.67
N LEU A 101 10.76 -4.16 -1.28
CA LEU A 101 10.57 -3.71 -2.66
C LEU A 101 10.42 -2.20 -2.73
N ASP A 102 9.61 -1.61 -1.84
CA ASP A 102 9.37 -0.17 -1.79
C ASP A 102 9.89 0.43 -0.48
N VAL A 103 11.20 0.68 -0.46
CA VAL A 103 11.92 1.17 0.73
C VAL A 103 11.37 2.52 1.21
N GLU A 104 11.00 3.40 0.27
CA GLU A 104 10.47 4.71 0.62
C GLU A 104 9.13 4.61 1.33
N THR A 105 8.15 3.94 0.72
CA THR A 105 6.81 3.86 1.31
C THR A 105 6.84 3.06 2.59
N THR A 106 7.64 1.99 2.65
CA THR A 106 7.83 1.20 3.87
C THR A 106 8.38 2.06 5.00
N GLY A 107 9.43 2.85 4.77
CA GLY A 107 9.98 3.74 5.79
C GLY A 107 9.04 4.88 6.18
N MET A 108 8.20 5.36 5.26
CA MET A 108 7.15 6.34 5.57
C MET A 108 6.06 5.74 6.46
N LEU A 109 5.60 4.53 6.13
CA LEU A 109 4.57 3.83 6.90
C LEU A 109 5.10 3.45 8.29
N GLU A 110 6.33 2.97 8.41
CA GLU A 110 6.95 2.64 9.71
C GLU A 110 7.00 3.85 10.64
N LYS A 111 7.30 5.05 10.11
CA LYS A 111 7.25 6.30 10.89
C LYS A 111 5.85 6.66 11.40
N HIS A 112 4.79 6.38 10.63
CA HIS A 112 3.41 6.73 11.01
C HIS A 112 2.76 5.66 11.87
N LEU A 113 3.08 4.39 11.63
CA LEU A 113 2.55 3.24 12.34
C LEU A 113 3.36 2.90 13.60
N GLY A 114 4.50 3.56 13.84
CA GLY A 114 5.31 3.31 15.02
C GLY A 114 5.71 1.85 15.18
N LYS A 115 5.67 1.35 16.42
CA LYS A 115 6.03 -0.04 16.74
C LYS A 115 4.83 -0.99 16.61
N THR A 116 4.05 -0.84 15.53
CA THR A 116 2.88 -1.70 15.29
C THR A 116 3.26 -3.16 15.42
N SER A 117 2.54 -3.86 16.31
CA SER A 117 2.80 -5.26 16.57
C SER A 117 2.64 -6.12 15.30
N TYR A 118 3.44 -7.18 15.19
CA TYR A 118 3.31 -8.15 14.10
C TYR A 118 1.87 -8.66 13.93
N ALA A 119 1.14 -8.86 15.03
CA ALA A 119 -0.26 -9.27 15.01
C ALA A 119 -1.16 -8.26 14.29
N ASN A 120 -0.95 -6.96 14.51
CA ASN A 120 -1.73 -5.90 13.86
C ASN A 120 -1.35 -5.74 12.38
N LEU A 121 -0.07 -5.85 12.05
CA LEU A 121 0.36 -5.88 10.64
C LEU A 121 -0.25 -7.08 9.89
N MET A 122 -0.27 -8.25 10.53
CA MET A 122 -0.87 -9.46 9.95
C MET A 122 -2.41 -9.37 9.87
N LYS A 123 -3.07 -8.74 10.85
CA LYS A 123 -4.52 -8.45 10.81
C LYS A 123 -4.85 -7.62 9.57
N ASN A 124 -4.11 -6.55 9.32
CA ASN A 124 -4.28 -5.71 8.12
C ASN A 124 -3.99 -6.47 6.83
N TYR A 125 -2.92 -7.25 6.79
CA TYR A 125 -2.60 -8.07 5.61
C TYR A 125 -3.76 -9.01 5.23
N ARG A 126 -4.37 -9.68 6.23
CA ARG A 126 -5.56 -10.53 6.02
C ARG A 126 -6.82 -9.75 5.65
N LEU A 127 -6.97 -8.53 6.18
CA LEU A 127 -8.04 -7.63 5.76
C LEU A 127 -7.93 -7.35 4.25
N PHE A 128 -6.73 -7.09 3.74
CA PHE A 128 -6.53 -6.87 2.30
C PHE A 128 -6.90 -8.10 1.46
N ASP A 129 -6.53 -9.31 1.89
CA ASP A 129 -6.97 -10.55 1.22
C ASP A 129 -8.50 -10.66 1.15
N THR A 130 -9.17 -10.27 2.24
CA THR A 130 -10.64 -10.28 2.32
C THR A 130 -11.24 -9.25 1.37
N ILE A 131 -10.75 -8.00 1.39
CA ILE A 131 -11.23 -6.92 0.51
C ILE A 131 -10.99 -7.25 -0.97
N TYR A 132 -9.83 -7.82 -1.30
CA TYR A 132 -9.53 -8.29 -2.65
C TYR A 132 -10.55 -9.31 -3.14
N SER A 133 -10.85 -10.33 -2.31
CA SER A 133 -11.87 -11.34 -2.61
C SER A 133 -13.27 -10.72 -2.74
N ASP A 134 -13.62 -9.77 -1.87
CA ASP A 134 -14.92 -9.10 -1.89
C ASP A 134 -15.13 -8.30 -3.19
N ILE A 135 -14.10 -7.60 -3.66
CA ILE A 135 -14.11 -6.86 -4.94
C ILE A 135 -14.32 -7.82 -6.11
N ILE A 136 -13.57 -8.94 -6.16
CA ILE A 136 -13.72 -9.96 -7.21
C ILE A 136 -15.13 -10.56 -7.22
N ARG A 137 -15.69 -10.80 -6.03
CA ARG A 137 -17.05 -11.32 -5.85
C ARG A 137 -18.14 -10.27 -6.12
N ARG A 138 -17.76 -9.06 -6.55
CA ARG A 138 -18.67 -7.94 -6.84
C ARG A 138 -19.56 -7.57 -5.65
N ILE A 139 -19.04 -7.75 -4.44
CA ILE A 139 -19.64 -7.17 -3.24
C ILE A 139 -19.62 -5.65 -3.39
N ASN A 140 -20.53 -4.96 -2.72
CA ASN A 140 -20.61 -3.51 -2.77
C ASN A 140 -19.23 -2.88 -2.47
N ARG A 141 -18.62 -2.29 -3.51
CA ARG A 141 -17.28 -1.71 -3.45
C ARG A 141 -17.16 -0.64 -2.39
N GLN A 142 -18.18 0.21 -2.23
CA GLN A 142 -18.19 1.22 -1.18
C GLN A 142 -18.07 0.54 0.19
N MET A 143 -18.88 -0.49 0.47
CA MET A 143 -18.84 -1.21 1.74
C MET A 143 -17.49 -1.93 1.95
N ALA A 144 -16.91 -2.51 0.90
CA ALA A 144 -15.58 -3.10 0.98
C ALA A 144 -14.51 -2.06 1.34
N MET A 145 -14.57 -0.87 0.72
CA MET A 145 -13.64 0.22 1.02
C MET A 145 -13.88 0.84 2.39
N GLU A 146 -15.13 0.94 2.87
CA GLU A 146 -15.44 1.36 4.25
C GLU A 146 -14.77 0.43 5.27
N ARG A 147 -14.88 -0.88 5.05
CA ARG A 147 -14.19 -1.89 5.89
C ARG A 147 -12.67 -1.75 5.83
N LEU A 148 -12.12 -1.47 4.65
CA LEU A 148 -10.68 -1.24 4.47
C LEU A 148 -10.20 -0.06 5.30
N VAL A 149 -10.80 1.12 5.10
CA VAL A 149 -10.34 2.36 5.74
C VAL A 149 -10.53 2.33 7.26
N LEU A 150 -11.61 1.72 7.74
CA LEU A 150 -11.85 1.54 9.18
C LEU A 150 -10.82 0.60 9.80
N GLY A 151 -10.53 -0.55 9.16
CA GLY A 151 -9.54 -1.49 9.68
C GLY A 151 -8.12 -0.93 9.70
N LEU A 152 -7.77 -0.12 8.70
CA LEU A 152 -6.51 0.63 8.67
C LEU A 152 -6.43 1.65 9.81
N ARG A 153 -7.51 2.41 10.07
CA ARG A 153 -7.55 3.41 11.14
C ARG A 153 -7.45 2.77 12.53
N GLU A 154 -8.16 1.68 12.74
CA GLU A 154 -8.20 0.97 14.03
C GLU A 154 -6.82 0.49 14.46
N SER A 155 -6.00 0.06 13.50
CA SER A 155 -4.64 -0.42 13.74
C SER A 155 -3.69 0.64 14.32
N ILE A 156 -3.98 1.92 14.11
CA ILE A 156 -3.22 3.04 14.68
C ILE A 156 -3.69 3.34 16.10
N ASN A 157 -5.01 3.43 16.29
CA ASN A 157 -5.60 3.80 17.58
C ASN A 157 -5.33 2.76 18.70
N GLU A 158 -5.12 1.49 18.33
CA GLU A 158 -4.76 0.42 19.28
C GLU A 158 -3.37 0.64 19.92
N GLU A 159 -2.46 1.39 19.29
CA GLU A 159 -1.15 1.73 19.88
C GLU A 159 -1.23 2.86 20.90
N ASP A 160 -1.98 3.93 20.59
CA ASP A 160 -2.19 5.06 21.52
C ASP A 160 -2.79 4.59 22.84
N SER A 161 -3.71 3.61 22.76
CA SER A 161 -4.36 3.01 23.92
C SER A 161 -3.42 2.19 24.81
N ARG A 162 -2.34 1.60 24.25
CA ARG A 162 -1.31 0.86 25.00
C ARG A 162 -0.17 1.74 25.52
N SER A 163 -0.03 2.95 24.99
CA SER A 163 0.99 3.93 25.38
C SER A 163 0.61 4.75 26.63
N THR A 164 -0.66 4.66 27.04
CA THR A 164 -1.25 5.46 28.13
C THR A 164 -1.51 4.65 29.41
N LEU A 165 -0.98 3.42 29.49
CA LEU A 165 -1.04 2.51 30.65
C LEU A 165 0.38 2.19 31.14
#